data_AF-A0AA95H5C6-F1
#
_entry.id   AF-A0AA95H5C6-F1
#
_cell.length_a   1.000
_cell.length_b   1.000
_cell.length_c   1.000
_cell.angle_alpha   90.00
_cell.angle_beta   90.00
_cell.angle_gamma   90.00
#
_symmetry.space_group_name_H-M   'P 1'
#
loop_
_entity.id
_entity.type
_entity.pdbx_description
1 polymer ?
#
loop_
_entity_poly.entity_id
_entity_poly.type
_entity_poly.pdbx_seq_one_letter_code
_entity_poly.pdbx_strand_id
1 'polypeptide(L)'
;MNTYSREMPHVTANNGRATKQNLIKRAQDKPISAKTQLGFAEVRIAAQGQWERIHRALGVNLPSTSHMKHTACPGCGGKDRFRVDRNYAETGKWFCSGQGELQQGDGFNLLGHVFGWTGKAQLQAVADVLGLSQLDSQTREQIQQQAAHEMEKRAALVQAKEERERLYQNLLNTMARLEDVVRHQRHQQKVIQGISQDCLLPFSPDELNAAEALNNAILDIYATVPTALN
;
A
#
# COMPACT_ATOMS: atom_id res chain seq x y z
N MET A 1 11.37 10.23 86.76
CA MET A 1 11.21 11.70 86.58
C MET A 1 10.88 11.96 85.11
N ASN A 2 9.79 12.71 84.86
CA ASN A 2 9.24 13.24 83.60
C ASN A 2 8.83 12.24 82.49
N THR A 3 7.55 11.99 82.20
CA THR A 3 6.43 12.80 81.63
C THR A 3 6.50 13.05 80.12
N TYR A 4 5.37 12.71 79.48
CA TYR A 4 4.69 13.35 78.33
C TYR A 4 4.51 12.54 77.04
N SER A 5 3.23 12.35 76.72
CA SER A 5 2.62 11.68 75.57
C SER A 5 2.83 12.41 74.23
N ARG A 6 2.81 11.65 73.13
CA ARG A 6 2.13 12.03 71.88
C ARG A 6 1.96 10.83 70.93
N GLU A 7 0.72 10.57 70.54
CA GLU A 7 0.32 9.72 69.41
C GLU A 7 0.60 10.39 68.05
N MET A 8 0.56 9.60 66.96
CA MET A 8 0.18 9.87 65.54
C MET A 8 1.10 9.10 64.53
N PRO A 9 0.68 8.77 63.29
CA PRO A 9 -0.25 7.68 62.95
C PRO A 9 0.29 6.73 61.84
N HIS A 10 -0.40 5.61 61.63
CA HIS A 10 -0.27 4.78 60.42
C HIS A 10 -0.62 5.60 59.16
N VAL A 11 0.24 5.56 58.13
CA VAL A 11 -0.14 5.93 56.76
C VAL A 11 0.29 4.84 55.80
N THR A 12 -0.71 4.15 55.28
CA THR A 12 -0.66 3.27 54.12
C THR A 12 -0.45 4.12 52.86
N ALA A 13 0.69 3.97 52.19
CA ALA A 13 0.87 4.51 50.85
C ALA A 13 0.28 3.51 49.84
N ASN A 14 -1.03 3.59 49.64
CA ASN A 14 -1.66 3.12 48.42
C ASN A 14 -1.48 4.23 47.38
N ASN A 15 -0.77 3.97 46.29
CA ASN A 15 -0.82 4.84 45.12
C ASN A 15 -0.93 3.98 43.86
N GLY A 16 -2.16 4.01 43.34
CA GLY A 16 -2.63 3.34 42.13
C GLY A 16 -1.70 3.59 40.94
N ARG A 17 -1.07 2.51 40.49
CA ARG A 17 -0.49 2.41 39.16
C ARG A 17 -1.51 1.68 38.29
N ALA A 18 -2.47 2.42 37.75
CA ALA A 18 -3.30 1.91 36.66
C ALA A 18 -2.39 1.70 35.45
N THR A 19 -1.85 0.50 35.31
CA THR A 19 -0.91 0.10 34.26
C THR A 19 -1.63 -0.06 32.91
N LYS A 20 -0.87 0.20 31.84
CA LYS A 20 -1.16 0.08 30.39
C LYS A 20 -2.02 -1.12 29.93
N GLN A 21 -2.23 -2.11 30.80
CA GLN A 21 -3.11 -3.27 30.58
C GLN A 21 -4.60 -2.92 30.60
N ASN A 22 -5.02 -1.83 31.24
CA ASN A 22 -6.45 -1.46 31.33
C ASN A 22 -7.03 -0.87 30.03
N LEU A 23 -6.20 -0.46 29.07
CA LEU A 23 -6.66 -0.02 27.74
C LEU A 23 -6.94 -1.21 26.80
N ILE A 24 -6.26 -2.34 27.01
CA ILE A 24 -6.40 -3.55 26.16
C ILE A 24 -7.66 -4.34 26.55
N LYS A 25 -8.04 -4.38 27.84
CA LYS A 25 -9.17 -5.19 28.33
C LYS A 25 -10.56 -4.61 28.04
N ARG A 26 -10.71 -3.30 27.85
CA ARG A 26 -12.03 -2.69 27.57
C ARG A 26 -12.52 -2.89 26.12
N ALA A 27 -11.66 -3.39 25.22
CA ALA A 27 -11.99 -3.58 23.81
C ALA A 27 -12.57 -4.97 23.48
N GLN A 28 -12.70 -5.89 24.44
CA GLN A 28 -12.93 -7.31 24.14
C GLN A 28 -14.36 -7.84 24.40
N ASP A 29 -15.24 -7.12 25.10
CA ASP A 29 -16.53 -7.69 25.57
C ASP A 29 -17.79 -6.93 25.13
N LYS A 30 -17.94 -6.62 23.83
CA LYS A 30 -19.26 -6.24 23.30
C LYS A 30 -19.54 -6.92 21.95
N PRO A 31 -20.61 -7.72 21.82
CA PRO A 31 -20.97 -8.30 20.54
C PRO A 31 -21.49 -7.18 19.62
N ILE A 32 -20.69 -6.84 18.62
CA ILE A 32 -21.04 -5.86 17.59
C ILE A 32 -21.94 -6.55 16.57
N SER A 33 -23.18 -6.05 16.42
CA SER A 33 -24.14 -6.54 15.44
C SER A 33 -23.61 -6.40 14.01
N ALA A 34 -23.56 -7.51 13.29
CA ALA A 34 -22.87 -7.67 12.01
C ALA A 34 -23.42 -6.83 10.84
N LYS A 35 -24.58 -6.17 10.98
CA LYS A 35 -25.19 -5.33 9.92
C LYS A 35 -24.76 -3.86 9.96
N THR A 36 -23.89 -3.47 10.88
CA THR A 36 -23.62 -2.06 11.21
C THR A 36 -22.12 -1.73 11.24
N GLN A 37 -21.24 -2.57 10.68
CA GLN A 37 -19.79 -2.33 10.79
C GLN A 37 -19.17 -1.90 9.46
N LEU A 38 -18.54 -0.72 9.45
CA LEU A 38 -17.70 -0.23 8.36
C LEU A 38 -16.40 -1.07 8.31
N GLY A 39 -15.95 -1.41 7.11
CA GLY A 39 -14.72 -2.15 6.87
C GLY A 39 -13.51 -1.22 6.70
N PHE A 40 -12.36 -1.82 6.40
CA PHE A 40 -11.12 -1.05 6.19
C PHE A 40 -11.21 -0.06 5.04
N ALA A 41 -11.94 -0.36 3.97
CA ALA A 41 -12.06 0.55 2.83
C ALA A 41 -12.78 1.83 3.28
N GLU A 42 -13.91 1.68 3.96
CA GLU A 42 -14.75 2.78 4.43
C GLU A 42 -14.07 3.61 5.53
N VAL A 43 -13.45 2.94 6.50
CA VAL A 43 -12.72 3.66 7.55
C VAL A 43 -11.51 4.39 6.97
N ARG A 44 -10.89 3.86 5.90
CA ARG A 44 -9.79 4.53 5.20
C ARG A 44 -10.26 5.80 4.49
N ILE A 45 -11.44 5.80 3.85
CA ILE A 45 -12.09 7.02 3.31
C ILE A 45 -12.32 8.03 4.44
N ALA A 46 -12.94 7.61 5.54
CA ALA A 46 -13.26 8.50 6.65
C ALA A 46 -12.00 9.08 7.36
N ALA A 47 -10.87 8.38 7.27
CA ALA A 47 -9.59 8.78 7.85
C ALA A 47 -8.75 9.71 6.96
N GLN A 48 -9.11 9.89 5.67
CA GLN A 48 -8.43 10.81 4.76
C GLN A 48 -8.43 12.24 5.36
N GLY A 49 -7.33 12.96 5.17
CA GLY A 49 -7.03 14.23 5.83
C GLY A 49 -6.84 14.20 7.36
N GLN A 50 -7.03 13.08 8.05
CA GLN A 50 -7.09 13.02 9.52
C GLN A 50 -6.02 12.15 10.18
N TRP A 51 -5.11 11.52 9.42
CA TRP A 51 -4.17 10.55 9.97
C TRP A 51 -3.27 11.10 11.07
N GLU A 52 -2.86 12.37 11.01
CA GLU A 52 -2.10 12.99 12.09
C GLU A 52 -2.90 13.09 13.39
N ARG A 53 -4.17 13.50 13.29
CA ARG A 53 -5.09 13.61 14.44
C ARG A 53 -5.36 12.24 15.05
N ILE A 54 -5.62 11.24 14.21
CA ILE A 54 -5.92 9.86 14.62
C ILE A 54 -4.73 9.28 15.38
N HIS A 55 -3.53 9.35 14.79
CA HIS A 55 -2.31 8.81 15.43
C HIS A 55 -1.99 9.51 16.75
N ARG A 56 -2.10 10.85 16.80
CA ARG A 56 -1.90 11.62 18.04
C ARG A 56 -2.87 11.18 19.14
N ALA A 57 -4.15 11.02 18.80
CA ALA A 57 -5.17 10.55 19.75
C ALA A 57 -4.89 9.14 20.29
N LEU A 58 -4.28 8.28 19.45
CA LEU A 58 -3.90 6.90 19.81
C LEU A 58 -2.50 6.81 20.46
N GLY A 59 -1.83 7.94 20.71
CA GLY A 59 -0.53 7.98 21.40
C GLY A 59 0.69 7.87 20.51
N VAL A 60 0.53 7.93 19.17
CA VAL A 60 1.63 8.02 18.21
C VAL A 60 1.87 9.50 17.89
N ASN A 61 2.78 10.12 18.64
CA ASN A 61 3.13 11.52 18.48
C ASN A 61 4.28 11.67 17.48
N LEU A 62 3.94 12.03 16.24
CA LEU A 62 4.91 12.43 15.24
C LEU A 62 5.16 13.95 15.33
N PRO A 63 6.41 14.42 15.28
CA PRO A 63 6.69 15.86 15.31
C PRO A 63 6.13 16.56 14.06
N SER A 64 5.38 17.65 14.26
CA SER A 64 4.69 18.40 13.18
C SER A 64 5.61 18.99 12.11
N THR A 65 6.87 19.26 12.46
CA THR A 65 7.90 19.77 11.54
C THR A 65 8.76 18.68 10.89
N SER A 66 8.48 17.41 11.21
CA SER A 66 9.34 16.26 10.87
C SER A 66 8.78 15.34 9.80
N HIS A 67 7.57 15.61 9.27
CA HIS A 67 6.91 14.65 8.39
C HIS A 67 7.78 14.24 7.17
N MET A 68 8.64 15.14 6.68
CA MET A 68 9.60 14.83 5.61
C MET A 68 11.03 14.50 6.07
N LYS A 69 11.35 14.68 7.36
CA LYS A 69 12.70 14.45 7.88
C LYS A 69 12.82 13.08 8.50
N HIS A 70 13.99 12.49 8.33
CA HIS A 70 14.37 11.26 9.00
C HIS A 70 14.39 11.46 10.52
N THR A 71 13.70 10.59 11.25
CA THR A 71 13.55 10.63 12.70
C THR A 71 13.69 9.25 13.33
N ALA A 72 13.74 9.20 14.66
CA ALA A 72 13.66 7.97 15.42
C ALA A 72 12.33 7.27 15.14
N CYS A 73 12.37 5.95 14.93
CA CYS A 73 11.15 5.21 14.68
C CYS A 73 10.35 5.02 15.96
N PRO A 74 9.03 5.32 15.98
CA PRO A 74 8.19 5.10 17.14
C PRO A 74 7.99 3.61 17.48
N GLY A 75 8.17 2.70 16.52
CA GLY A 75 8.04 1.25 16.75
C GLY A 75 9.37 0.59 17.12
N CYS A 76 10.39 0.73 16.28
CA CYS A 76 11.68 0.04 16.47
C CYS A 76 12.83 0.91 17.03
N GLY A 77 12.60 2.20 17.28
CA GLY A 77 13.61 3.14 17.78
C GLY A 77 14.62 3.63 16.72
N GLY A 78 15.87 3.85 17.14
CA GLY A 78 16.94 4.41 16.28
C GLY A 78 16.94 5.94 16.26
N LYS A 79 17.69 6.54 15.31
CA LYS A 79 17.92 7.99 15.25
C LYS A 79 17.22 8.67 14.07
N ASP A 80 17.23 8.05 12.89
CA ASP A 80 16.93 8.70 11.60
C ASP A 80 16.40 7.70 10.53
N ARG A 81 15.67 6.67 10.94
CA ARG A 81 15.19 5.61 10.02
C ARG A 81 13.72 5.71 9.65
N PHE A 82 12.96 6.56 10.34
CA PHE A 82 11.53 6.74 10.12
C PHE A 82 11.26 8.04 9.39
N ARG A 83 10.34 7.99 8.42
CA ARG A 83 9.80 9.16 7.71
C ARG A 83 8.36 8.87 7.31
N VAL A 84 7.59 9.92 7.03
CA VAL A 84 6.27 9.77 6.42
C VAL A 84 6.24 10.34 5.01
N ASP A 85 5.21 9.98 4.25
CA ASP A 85 4.99 10.53 2.92
C ASP A 85 4.60 12.02 2.98
N ARG A 86 4.79 12.77 1.89
CA ARG A 86 4.37 14.17 1.80
C ARG A 86 2.86 14.31 2.05
N ASN A 87 2.08 13.33 1.61
CA ASN A 87 0.62 13.32 1.77
C ASN A 87 0.21 12.46 2.97
N TYR A 88 0.95 12.53 4.07
CA TYR A 88 0.69 11.70 5.26
C TYR A 88 -0.70 11.93 5.86
N ALA A 89 -1.15 13.18 5.93
CA ALA A 89 -2.50 13.49 6.45
C ALA A 89 -3.59 12.74 5.67
N GLU A 90 -3.42 12.55 4.37
CA GLU A 90 -4.35 11.85 3.48
C GLU A 90 -4.21 10.34 3.51
N THR A 91 -2.98 9.85 3.44
CA THR A 91 -2.70 8.42 3.17
C THR A 91 -2.30 7.65 4.41
N GLY A 92 -1.81 8.34 5.44
CA GLY A 92 -1.14 7.73 6.59
C GLY A 92 0.15 7.00 6.23
N LYS A 93 0.69 7.21 5.02
CA LYS A 93 1.81 6.41 4.50
C LYS A 93 3.11 6.74 5.20
N TRP A 94 3.83 5.71 5.63
CA TRP A 94 5.07 5.83 6.37
C TRP A 94 6.10 4.79 5.92
N PHE A 95 7.35 5.03 6.31
CA PHE A 95 8.49 4.19 5.98
C PHE A 95 9.43 4.08 7.18
N CYS A 96 9.98 2.89 7.41
CA CYS A 96 11.02 2.62 8.37
C CYS A 96 12.09 1.72 7.75
N SER A 97 13.33 2.19 7.65
CA SER A 97 14.49 1.40 7.18
C SER A 97 15.20 0.62 8.29
N GLY A 98 14.51 0.34 9.41
CA GLY A 98 15.07 -0.41 10.52
C GLY A 98 15.08 -1.93 10.28
N GLN A 99 15.91 -2.65 11.04
CA GLN A 99 15.94 -4.12 11.04
C GLN A 99 16.38 -4.78 9.71
N GLY A 100 17.10 -4.04 8.85
CA GLY A 100 17.70 -4.59 7.62
C GLY A 100 16.78 -4.61 6.41
N GLU A 101 15.46 -4.46 6.60
CA GLU A 101 14.47 -4.40 5.52
C GLU A 101 13.63 -3.12 5.59
N LEU A 102 13.15 -2.64 4.44
CA LEU A 102 12.26 -1.49 4.38
C LEU A 102 10.84 -1.89 4.79
N GLN A 103 10.44 -1.47 5.99
CA GLN A 103 9.06 -1.58 6.45
C GLN A 103 8.27 -0.35 6.00
N GLN A 104 7.06 -0.56 5.50
CA GLN A 104 6.18 0.52 5.05
C GLN A 104 4.72 0.08 5.16
N GLY A 105 3.82 1.05 5.18
CA GLY A 105 2.39 0.79 5.19
C GLY A 105 1.58 2.07 5.26
N ASP A 106 0.26 1.91 5.43
CA ASP A 106 -0.66 3.02 5.67
C ASP A 106 -0.80 3.34 7.18
N GLY A 107 -1.75 4.22 7.51
CA GLY A 107 -1.98 4.62 8.89
C GLY A 107 -2.41 3.48 9.82
N PHE A 108 -3.17 2.48 9.33
CA PHE A 108 -3.48 1.31 10.14
C PHE A 108 -2.22 0.48 10.41
N ASN A 109 -1.38 0.30 9.38
CA ASN A 109 -0.14 -0.46 9.52
C ASN A 109 0.85 0.21 10.49
N LEU A 110 0.83 1.54 10.64
CA LEU A 110 1.66 2.23 11.63
C LEU A 110 1.30 1.81 13.05
N LEU A 111 0.01 1.68 13.36
CA LEU A 111 -0.46 1.22 14.67
C LEU A 111 -0.01 -0.22 14.93
N GLY A 112 -0.05 -1.08 13.91
CA GLY A 112 0.53 -2.43 13.98
C GLY A 112 2.03 -2.41 14.26
N HIS A 113 2.77 -1.55 13.56
CA HIS A 113 4.21 -1.42 13.74
C HIS A 113 4.62 -0.88 15.11
N VAL A 114 3.89 0.10 15.65
CA VAL A 114 4.22 0.75 16.94
C VAL A 114 3.75 -0.08 18.13
N PHE A 115 2.54 -0.64 18.07
CA PHE A 115 1.92 -1.29 19.23
C PHE A 115 1.79 -2.81 19.11
N GLY A 116 2.13 -3.41 17.97
CA GLY A 116 1.89 -4.83 17.72
C GLY A 116 0.40 -5.18 17.59
N TRP A 117 -0.45 -4.21 17.25
CA TRP A 117 -1.90 -4.41 17.17
C TRP A 117 -2.29 -5.27 15.97
N THR A 118 -3.30 -6.12 16.15
CA THR A 118 -3.95 -6.87 15.07
C THR A 118 -4.79 -5.94 14.20
N GLY A 119 -5.06 -6.33 12.96
CA GLY A 119 -5.92 -5.53 12.06
C GLY A 119 -7.28 -5.17 12.66
N LYS A 120 -7.92 -6.11 13.37
CA LYS A 120 -9.20 -5.83 14.06
C LYS A 120 -9.07 -4.74 15.12
N ALA A 121 -7.99 -4.78 15.92
CA ALA A 121 -7.74 -3.77 16.94
C ALA A 121 -7.44 -2.40 16.32
N GLN A 122 -6.66 -2.37 15.24
CA GLN A 122 -6.38 -1.15 14.48
C GLN A 122 -7.67 -0.53 13.94
N LEU A 123 -8.51 -1.33 13.26
CA LEU A 123 -9.76 -0.88 12.68
C LEU A 123 -10.70 -0.30 13.73
N GLN A 124 -10.88 -1.03 14.85
CA GLN A 124 -11.77 -0.59 15.93
C GLN A 124 -11.29 0.72 16.56
N ALA A 125 -10.00 0.81 16.90
CA ALA A 125 -9.44 2.00 17.52
C ALA A 125 -9.57 3.25 16.64
N VAL A 126 -9.32 3.12 15.33
CA VAL A 126 -9.47 4.23 14.39
C VAL A 126 -10.94 4.60 14.22
N ALA A 127 -11.84 3.62 14.09
CA ALA A 127 -13.28 3.86 13.98
C ALA A 127 -13.84 4.58 15.22
N ASP A 128 -13.35 4.23 16.41
CA ASP A 128 -13.74 4.87 17.67
C ASP A 128 -13.27 6.33 17.75
N VAL A 129 -12.02 6.62 17.35
CA VAL A 129 -11.48 8.00 17.29
C VAL A 129 -12.22 8.86 16.27
N LEU A 130 -12.69 8.25 15.19
CA LEU A 130 -13.50 8.89 14.16
C LEU A 130 -15.00 8.96 14.51
N GLY A 131 -15.44 8.33 15.61
CA GLY A 131 -16.85 8.35 16.03
C GLY A 131 -17.79 7.61 15.08
N LEU A 132 -17.30 6.64 14.30
CA LEU A 132 -18.05 6.03 13.20
C LEU A 132 -19.22 5.15 13.65
N SER A 133 -19.23 4.76 14.93
CA SER A 133 -20.33 3.97 15.53
C SER A 133 -21.63 4.75 15.66
N GLN A 134 -21.57 6.09 15.65
CA GLN A 134 -22.73 6.98 15.84
C GLN A 134 -23.15 7.71 14.56
N LEU A 135 -22.58 7.35 13.41
CA LEU A 135 -22.97 7.95 12.14
C LEU A 135 -24.40 7.59 11.77
N ASP A 136 -25.12 8.58 11.23
CA ASP A 136 -26.41 8.39 10.61
C ASP A 136 -26.31 7.49 9.35
N SER A 137 -27.45 6.98 8.89
CA SER A 137 -27.50 6.07 7.75
C SER A 137 -27.03 6.72 6.44
N GLN A 138 -27.30 8.01 6.24
CA GLN A 138 -26.95 8.71 5.01
C GLN A 138 -25.45 8.91 4.89
N THR A 139 -24.79 9.40 5.95
CA THR A 139 -23.33 9.57 5.97
C THR A 139 -22.62 8.24 5.77
N ARG A 140 -23.14 7.16 6.36
CA ARG A 140 -22.59 5.82 6.19
C ARG A 140 -22.67 5.31 4.75
N GLU A 141 -23.82 5.49 4.11
CA GLU A 141 -24.01 5.11 2.73
C GLU A 141 -23.07 5.88 1.79
N GLN A 142 -22.88 7.18 2.04
CA GLN A 142 -21.93 7.99 1.28
C GLN A 142 -20.49 7.46 1.39
N ILE A 143 -20.04 7.11 2.59
CA ILE A 143 -18.69 6.53 2.79
C ILE A 143 -18.55 5.19 2.06
N GLN A 144 -19.59 4.35 2.08
CA GLN A 144 -19.60 3.06 1.37
C GLN A 144 -19.51 3.25 -0.15
N GLN A 145 -20.30 4.18 -0.70
CA GLN A 145 -20.27 4.51 -2.13
C GLN A 145 -18.90 5.07 -2.55
N GLN A 146 -18.32 5.97 -1.76
CA GLN A 146 -16.97 6.51 -2.00
C GLN A 146 -15.90 5.42 -1.96
N ALA A 147 -15.96 4.51 -0.98
CA ALA A 147 -15.04 3.40 -0.86
C ALA A 147 -15.16 2.45 -2.08
N ALA A 148 -16.38 2.15 -2.52
CA ALA A 148 -16.62 1.34 -3.72
C ALA A 148 -16.03 2.00 -4.97
N HIS A 149 -16.27 3.30 -5.17
CA HIS A 149 -15.74 4.05 -6.30
C HIS A 149 -14.20 4.11 -6.31
N GLU A 150 -13.57 4.32 -5.15
CA GLU A 150 -12.10 4.33 -5.05
C GLU A 150 -11.51 2.94 -5.36
N MET A 151 -12.15 1.86 -4.90
CA MET A 151 -11.75 0.49 -5.22
C MET A 151 -11.87 0.19 -6.72
N GLU A 152 -12.98 0.59 -7.35
CA GLU A 152 -13.20 0.43 -8.78
C GLU A 152 -12.12 1.18 -9.58
N LYS A 153 -11.87 2.45 -9.25
CA LYS A 153 -10.81 3.25 -9.86
C LYS A 153 -9.43 2.59 -9.71
N ARG A 154 -9.13 2.06 -8.53
CA ARG A 154 -7.87 1.36 -8.27
C ARG A 154 -7.78 0.06 -9.07
N ALA A 155 -8.85 -0.71 -9.17
CA ALA A 155 -8.91 -1.92 -9.98
C ALA A 155 -8.69 -1.61 -11.46
N ALA A 156 -9.33 -0.57 -11.99
CA ALA A 156 -9.12 -0.10 -13.36
C ALA A 156 -7.66 0.31 -13.62
N LEU A 157 -7.01 1.01 -12.68
CA LEU A 157 -5.59 1.36 -12.79
C LEU A 157 -4.67 0.12 -12.80
N VAL A 158 -4.98 -0.90 -11.97
CA VAL A 158 -4.22 -2.16 -11.96
C VAL A 158 -4.40 -2.89 -13.30
N GLN A 159 -5.64 -3.03 -13.77
CA GLN A 159 -5.95 -3.65 -15.06
C GLN A 159 -5.26 -2.93 -16.22
N ALA A 160 -5.28 -1.59 -16.23
CA ALA A 160 -4.59 -0.81 -17.26
C ALA A 160 -3.07 -1.03 -17.24
N LYS A 161 -2.46 -1.15 -16.05
CA LYS A 161 -1.04 -1.46 -15.92
C LYS A 161 -0.72 -2.88 -16.40
N GLU A 162 -1.54 -3.86 -16.04
CA GLU A 162 -1.40 -5.26 -16.45
C GLU A 162 -1.55 -5.43 -17.97
N GLU A 163 -2.55 -4.78 -18.58
CA GLU A 163 -2.73 -4.81 -20.03
C GLU A 163 -1.54 -4.17 -20.74
N ARG A 164 -1.02 -3.05 -20.22
CA ARG A 164 0.18 -2.42 -20.78
C ARG A 164 1.39 -3.35 -20.70
N GLU A 165 1.61 -4.02 -19.57
CA GLU A 165 2.69 -5.00 -19.43
C GLU A 165 2.52 -6.15 -20.42
N ARG A 166 1.29 -6.67 -20.58
CA ARG A 166 0.98 -7.73 -21.54
C ARG A 166 1.33 -7.32 -22.97
N LEU A 167 1.00 -6.09 -23.38
CA LEU A 167 1.35 -5.56 -24.70
C LEU A 167 2.87 -5.45 -24.88
N TYR A 168 3.59 -4.96 -23.87
CA TYR A 168 5.06 -4.93 -23.90
C TYR A 168 5.65 -6.33 -24.04
N GLN A 169 5.14 -7.31 -23.31
CA GLN A 169 5.60 -8.70 -23.43
C GLN A 169 5.30 -9.27 -24.82
N ASN A 170 4.12 -8.97 -25.40
CA ASN A 170 3.79 -9.37 -26.77
C ASN A 170 4.75 -8.76 -27.81
N LEU A 171 5.10 -7.49 -27.66
CA LEU A 171 6.08 -6.83 -28.52
C LEU A 171 7.45 -7.52 -28.44
N LEU A 172 7.96 -7.77 -27.23
CA LEU A 172 9.25 -8.44 -27.05
C LEU A 172 9.26 -9.85 -27.67
N ASN A 173 8.17 -10.59 -27.50
CA ASN A 173 8.03 -11.94 -28.06
C ASN A 173 7.97 -11.95 -29.59
N THR A 174 7.23 -11.01 -30.19
CA THR A 174 7.14 -10.90 -31.65
C THR A 174 8.46 -10.43 -32.27
N MET A 175 9.19 -9.52 -31.60
CA MET A 175 10.55 -9.13 -32.00
C MET A 175 11.50 -10.33 -31.99
N ALA A 176 11.52 -11.11 -30.91
CA ALA A 176 12.38 -12.29 -30.79
C ALA A 176 12.06 -13.33 -31.87
N ARG A 177 10.77 -13.58 -32.14
CA ARG A 177 10.34 -14.50 -33.19
C ARG A 177 10.84 -14.06 -34.58
N LEU A 178 10.69 -12.78 -34.92
CA LEU A 178 11.18 -12.28 -36.20
C LEU A 178 12.70 -12.43 -36.30
N GLU A 179 13.42 -12.13 -35.22
CA GLU A 179 14.86 -12.32 -35.17
C GLU A 179 15.28 -13.77 -35.43
N ASP A 180 14.62 -14.74 -34.80
CA ASP A 180 14.90 -16.16 -34.98
C ASP A 180 14.64 -16.62 -36.43
N VAL A 181 13.52 -16.20 -37.01
CA VAL A 181 13.18 -16.54 -38.40
C VAL A 181 14.17 -15.92 -39.39
N VAL A 182 14.53 -14.64 -39.20
CA VAL A 182 15.54 -13.96 -40.06
C VAL A 182 16.92 -14.60 -39.91
N ARG A 183 17.32 -15.00 -38.70
CA ARG A 183 18.57 -15.72 -38.45
C ARG A 183 18.57 -17.07 -39.17
N HIS A 184 17.47 -17.80 -39.12
CA HIS A 184 17.30 -19.08 -39.82
C HIS A 184 17.40 -18.91 -41.34
N GLN A 185 16.66 -17.95 -41.91
CA GLN A 185 16.67 -17.66 -43.34
C GLN A 185 18.07 -17.27 -43.84
N ARG A 186 18.80 -16.43 -43.09
CA ARG A 186 20.18 -16.06 -43.40
C ARG A 186 21.13 -17.25 -43.38
N HIS A 187 20.93 -18.20 -42.47
CA HIS A 187 21.73 -19.42 -42.42
C HIS A 187 21.50 -20.26 -43.68
N GLN A 188 20.24 -20.50 -44.05
CA GLN A 188 19.89 -21.24 -45.27
C GLN A 188 20.44 -20.57 -46.53
N GLN A 189 20.33 -19.24 -46.63
CA GLN A 189 20.88 -18.46 -47.74
C GLN A 189 22.38 -18.68 -47.91
N LYS A 190 23.16 -18.67 -46.81
CA LYS A 190 24.60 -18.94 -46.84
C LYS A 190 24.93 -20.35 -47.30
N VAL A 191 24.15 -21.35 -46.86
CA VAL A 191 24.33 -22.74 -47.29
C VAL A 191 24.13 -22.87 -48.80
N ILE A 192 23.07 -22.26 -49.33
CA ILE A 192 22.77 -22.30 -50.77
C ILE A 192 23.78 -21.52 -51.61
N GLN A 193 24.23 -20.35 -51.15
CA GLN A 193 25.29 -19.58 -51.80
C GLN A 193 26.63 -20.32 -51.83
N GLY A 194 26.89 -21.20 -50.86
CA GLY A 194 28.04 -22.11 -50.87
C GLY A 194 27.97 -23.17 -51.99
N ILE A 195 26.78 -23.45 -52.52
CA ILE A 195 26.55 -24.39 -53.63
C ILE A 195 26.51 -23.63 -54.96
N SER A 196 25.81 -22.48 -55.03
CA SER A 196 25.71 -21.63 -56.21
C SER A 196 25.63 -20.16 -55.81
N GLN A 197 26.63 -19.37 -56.22
CA GLN A 197 26.84 -18.00 -55.75
C GLN A 197 25.70 -17.04 -56.12
N ASP A 198 25.02 -17.29 -57.25
CA ASP A 198 23.94 -16.44 -57.78
C ASP A 198 22.54 -16.82 -57.26
N CYS A 199 22.44 -17.81 -56.38
CA CYS A 199 21.15 -18.29 -55.90
C CYS A 199 20.67 -17.50 -54.67
N LEU A 200 19.53 -16.80 -54.80
CA LEU A 200 18.85 -16.07 -53.75
C LEU A 200 17.56 -16.78 -53.33
N LEU A 201 17.40 -17.04 -52.03
CA LEU A 201 16.15 -17.52 -51.46
C LEU A 201 15.15 -16.36 -51.37
N PRO A 202 13.89 -16.58 -51.79
CA PRO A 202 12.83 -15.64 -51.52
C PRO A 202 12.54 -15.58 -50.02
N PHE A 203 11.91 -14.49 -49.56
CA PHE A 203 11.39 -14.39 -48.21
C PHE A 203 10.42 -15.55 -47.92
N SER A 204 10.58 -16.18 -46.75
CA SER A 204 9.68 -17.27 -46.37
C SER A 204 8.33 -16.71 -45.90
N PRO A 205 7.23 -17.47 -46.04
CA PRO A 205 5.94 -17.08 -45.46
C PRO A 205 6.03 -16.83 -43.95
N ASP A 206 6.87 -17.58 -43.23
CA ASP A 206 7.07 -17.42 -41.79
C ASP A 206 7.74 -16.07 -41.45
N GLU A 207 8.65 -15.59 -42.29
CA GLU A 207 9.30 -14.28 -42.13
C GLU A 207 8.31 -13.14 -42.33
N LEU A 208 7.48 -13.23 -43.37
CA LEU A 208 6.42 -12.24 -43.63
C LEU A 208 5.40 -12.21 -42.49
N ASN A 209 4.94 -13.38 -42.04
CA ASN A 209 4.00 -13.50 -40.93
C ASN A 209 4.59 -12.96 -39.61
N ALA A 210 5.88 -13.21 -39.34
CA ALA A 210 6.55 -12.69 -38.15
C ALA A 210 6.70 -11.16 -38.20
N ALA A 211 7.02 -10.59 -39.37
CA ALA A 211 7.10 -9.15 -39.58
C ALA A 211 5.73 -8.47 -39.43
N GLU A 212 4.67 -9.07 -39.98
CA GLU A 212 3.30 -8.58 -39.82
C GLU A 212 2.86 -8.62 -38.34
N ALA A 213 3.15 -9.72 -37.63
CA ALA A 213 2.84 -9.84 -36.22
C ALA A 213 3.55 -8.76 -35.38
N LEU A 214 4.81 -8.46 -35.68
CA LEU A 214 5.54 -7.36 -35.03
C LEU A 214 4.90 -6.01 -35.33
N ASN A 215 4.55 -5.74 -36.58
CA ASN A 215 3.89 -4.49 -36.96
C ASN A 215 2.56 -4.30 -36.20
N ASN A 216 1.76 -5.35 -36.10
CA ASN A 216 0.50 -5.31 -35.35
C ASN A 216 0.73 -5.07 -33.84
N ALA A 217 1.73 -5.74 -33.23
CA ALA A 217 2.07 -5.51 -31.83
C ALA A 217 2.53 -4.06 -31.55
N ILE A 218 3.23 -3.42 -32.50
CA ILE A 218 3.57 -1.99 -32.40
C ILE A 218 2.30 -1.15 -32.43
N LEU A 219 1.39 -1.40 -33.37
CA LEU A 219 0.13 -0.65 -33.50
C LEU A 219 -0.75 -0.76 -32.23
N ASP A 220 -0.83 -1.93 -31.61
CA ASP A 220 -1.61 -2.15 -30.39
C ASP A 220 -1.11 -1.30 -29.20
N ILE A 221 0.21 -1.09 -29.10
CA ILE A 221 0.80 -0.22 -28.06
C ILE A 221 0.40 1.24 -28.29
N TYR A 222 0.38 1.71 -29.53
CA TYR A 222 -0.04 3.08 -29.84
C TYR A 222 -1.54 3.28 -29.65
N ALA A 223 -2.36 2.26 -29.92
CA ALA A 223 -3.80 2.33 -29.73
C ALA A 223 -4.24 2.41 -28.25
N THR A 224 -3.40 1.93 -27.33
CA THR A 224 -3.70 1.89 -25.89
C THR A 224 -3.16 3.08 -25.08
N VAL A 225 -2.41 4.00 -25.69
CA VAL A 225 -2.08 5.28 -25.06
C VAL A 225 -3.35 6.11 -24.95
N PRO A 226 -3.89 6.39 -23.75
CA PRO A 226 -5.04 7.27 -23.64
C PRO A 226 -4.59 8.65 -24.11
N THR A 227 -5.29 9.21 -25.09
CA THR A 227 -5.11 10.57 -25.63
C THR A 227 -5.36 11.69 -24.60
N ALA A 228 -5.42 11.37 -23.31
CA ALA A 228 -5.75 12.25 -22.19
C ALA A 228 -4.50 12.71 -21.41
N LEU A 229 -3.37 12.87 -22.11
CA LEU A 229 -2.19 13.61 -21.62
C LEU A 229 -1.85 14.71 -22.63
N ASN A 230 -2.76 15.67 -22.76
CA ASN A 230 -2.51 17.05 -23.23
C ASN A 230 -3.29 18.00 -22.32
#